data_AF-A0A352LV59-F1
#
_entry.id   AF-A0A352LV59-F1
#
_cell.length_a   1.000
_cell.length_b   1.000
_cell.length_c   1.000
_cell.angle_alpha   90.00
_cell.angle_beta   90.00
_cell.angle_gamma   90.00
#
_symmetry.space_group_name_H-M   'P 1'
#
loop_
_entity.id
_entity.type
_entity.pdbx_description
1 polymer ?
#
loop_
_entity_poly.entity_id
_entity_poly.type
_entity_poly.pdbx_seq_one_letter_code
_entity_poly.pdbx_strand_id
1 'polypeptide(L)'
;MLSKNKNRGFTLIEMVIVIIVTLIVVPIAATILSQEFQIYYIGQNLTNADWQGRIALDRMTRDIRAATNITTANANSITFTNTSEEVITYNLGGTNNTQLIYSSATSTQPLANNVQGLTFVYYGFDGVTQAVGNSIRYITITLNIVNQNANFNLKTAVYAWNIAG
;
A
#
# COMPACT_ATOMS: atom_id res chain seq x y z
N MET A 1 -39.14 -44.58 -41.28
CA MET A 1 -38.37 -45.65 -40.62
C MET A 1 -37.57 -45.01 -39.49
N LEU A 2 -37.88 -45.32 -38.23
CA LEU A 2 -37.19 -44.73 -37.07
C LEU A 2 -36.03 -45.64 -36.66
N SER A 3 -34.80 -45.14 -36.81
CA SER A 3 -33.58 -45.80 -36.34
C SER A 3 -33.56 -45.84 -34.81
N LYS A 4 -33.55 -47.04 -34.23
CA LYS A 4 -33.46 -47.27 -32.79
C LYS A 4 -31.99 -47.13 -32.37
N ASN A 5 -31.62 -45.98 -31.82
CA ASN A 5 -30.29 -45.80 -31.22
C ASN A 5 -30.12 -46.75 -30.04
N LYS A 6 -29.12 -47.63 -30.12
CA LYS A 6 -28.78 -48.62 -29.10
C LYS A 6 -27.91 -47.94 -28.04
N ASN A 7 -28.53 -47.51 -26.95
CA ASN A 7 -27.79 -46.99 -25.79
C ASN A 7 -27.03 -48.14 -25.13
N ARG A 8 -25.70 -48.14 -25.24
CA ARG A 8 -24.83 -49.11 -24.56
C ARG A 8 -24.65 -48.64 -23.12
N GLY A 9 -24.98 -49.51 -22.16
CA GLY A 9 -24.73 -49.25 -20.73
C GLY A 9 -23.27 -49.53 -20.35
N PHE A 10 -22.83 -48.94 -19.24
CA PHE A 10 -21.49 -49.16 -18.68
C PHE A 10 -21.37 -50.52 -17.99
N THR A 11 -20.17 -51.10 -18.02
CA THR A 11 -19.90 -52.36 -17.32
C THR A 11 -19.49 -52.11 -15.87
N LEU A 12 -19.66 -53.09 -14.99
CA LEU A 12 -19.30 -52.96 -13.57
C LEU A 12 -17.78 -52.74 -13.39
N ILE A 13 -16.96 -53.41 -14.20
CA ILE A 13 -15.51 -53.25 -14.19
C ILE A 13 -15.08 -51.85 -14.63
N GLU A 14 -15.79 -51.24 -15.57
CA GLU A 14 -15.52 -49.88 -16.05
C GLU A 14 -15.76 -48.84 -14.93
N MET A 15 -16.83 -49.01 -14.15
CA MET A 15 -17.07 -48.15 -12.97
C MET A 15 -16.00 -48.31 -11.89
N VAL A 16 -15.50 -49.53 -11.65
CA VAL A 16 -14.41 -49.78 -10.68
C VAL A 16 -13.12 -49.08 -11.13
N ILE A 17 -12.77 -49.17 -12.41
CA ILE A 17 -11.58 -48.50 -12.97
C ILE A 17 -11.73 -46.97 -12.87
N VAL A 18 -12.91 -46.43 -13.19
CA VAL A 18 -13.18 -44.97 -13.09
C VAL A 18 -13.01 -44.48 -11.65
N ILE A 19 -13.50 -45.21 -10.65
CA ILE A 19 -13.35 -44.83 -9.24
C ILE A 19 -11.87 -44.81 -8.84
N ILE A 20 -11.10 -45.83 -9.21
CA ILE A 20 -9.66 -45.91 -8.89
C ILE A 20 -8.90 -44.75 -9.53
N VAL A 21 -9.15 -44.47 -10.81
CA VAL A 21 -8.50 -43.35 -11.52
C VAL A 21 -8.90 -42.01 -10.90
N THR A 22 -10.18 -41.82 -10.57
CA THR A 22 -10.67 -40.57 -9.95
C THR A 22 -10.04 -40.34 -8.58
N LEU A 23 -9.86 -41.38 -7.78
CA LEU A 23 -9.19 -41.29 -6.47
C LEU A 23 -7.73 -40.86 -6.56
N ILE A 24 -7.04 -41.13 -7.68
CA ILE A 24 -5.67 -40.69 -7.91
C ILE A 24 -5.65 -39.24 -8.44
N VAL A 25 -6.56 -38.92 -9.36
CA VAL A 25 -6.59 -37.62 -10.04
C VAL A 25 -7.10 -36.49 -9.14
N VAL A 26 -8.14 -36.74 -8.32
CA VAL A 26 -8.78 -35.70 -7.49
C VAL A 26 -7.81 -35.09 -6.46
N PRO A 27 -6.98 -35.85 -5.72
CA PRO A 27 -6.01 -35.27 -4.79
C PRO A 27 -4.98 -34.38 -5.48
N ILE A 28 -4.50 -34.78 -6.67
CA ILE A 28 -3.53 -34.00 -7.45
C ILE A 28 -4.17 -32.69 -7.93
N ALA A 29 -5.41 -32.74 -8.41
CA ALA A 29 -6.15 -31.54 -8.79
C ALA A 29 -6.44 -30.64 -7.58
N ALA A 30 -6.74 -31.22 -6.41
CA ALA A 30 -7.02 -30.50 -5.18
C ALA A 30 -5.79 -29.75 -4.64
N THR A 31 -4.58 -30.33 -4.74
CA THR A 31 -3.37 -29.63 -4.32
C THR A 31 -3.06 -28.44 -5.21
N ILE A 32 -3.24 -28.56 -6.53
CA ILE A 32 -3.06 -27.45 -7.48
C ILE A 32 -4.03 -26.30 -7.16
N LEU A 33 -5.33 -26.60 -6.99
CA LEU A 33 -6.33 -25.60 -6.60
C LEU A 33 -5.99 -24.93 -5.27
N SER A 34 -5.53 -25.69 -4.28
CA SER A 34 -5.15 -25.13 -2.96
C SER A 34 -3.94 -24.18 -3.05
N GLN A 35 -2.99 -24.46 -3.94
CA GLN A 35 -1.83 -23.61 -4.20
C GLN A 35 -2.24 -22.31 -4.90
N GLU A 36 -3.16 -22.37 -5.86
CA GLU A 36 -3.67 -21.19 -6.56
C GLU A 36 -4.42 -20.22 -5.62
N PHE A 37 -5.22 -20.75 -4.68
CA PHE A 37 -5.89 -19.90 -3.69
C PHE A 37 -4.89 -19.16 -2.80
N GLN A 38 -3.84 -19.83 -2.32
CA GLN A 38 -2.81 -19.19 -1.49
C GLN A 38 -2.08 -18.05 -2.24
N ILE A 39 -1.76 -18.25 -3.52
CA ILE A 39 -1.11 -17.23 -4.36
C ILE A 39 -2.01 -16.00 -4.53
N TYR A 40 -3.31 -16.19 -4.72
CA TYR A 40 -4.27 -15.10 -4.87
C TYR A 40 -4.38 -14.24 -3.59
N TYR A 41 -4.48 -14.87 -2.42
CA TYR A 41 -4.56 -14.13 -1.15
C TYR A 41 -3.28 -13.35 -0.81
N ILE A 42 -2.12 -13.89 -1.14
CA ILE A 42 -0.83 -13.20 -0.95
C ILE A 42 -0.71 -12.02 -1.92
N GLY A 43 -1.09 -12.20 -3.19
CA GLY A 43 -1.04 -11.16 -4.22
C GLY A 43 -1.96 -9.95 -3.93
N GLN A 44 -3.16 -10.19 -3.38
CA GLN A 44 -4.09 -9.11 -3.06
C GLN A 44 -3.63 -8.26 -1.88
N ASN A 45 -3.07 -8.87 -0.83
CA ASN A 45 -2.54 -8.11 0.31
C ASN A 45 -1.36 -7.22 -0.10
N LEU A 46 -0.49 -7.73 -0.99
CA LEU A 46 0.64 -6.98 -1.54
C LEU A 46 0.16 -5.73 -2.31
N THR A 47 -0.79 -5.93 -3.22
CA THR A 47 -1.33 -4.85 -4.08
C THR A 47 -2.05 -3.77 -3.26
N ASN A 48 -2.80 -4.16 -2.22
CA ASN A 48 -3.57 -3.21 -1.41
C ASN A 48 -2.68 -2.29 -0.56
N ALA A 49 -1.63 -2.83 0.07
CA ALA A 49 -0.70 -2.03 0.88
C ALA A 49 0.07 -1.01 0.02
N ASP A 50 0.52 -1.44 -1.16
CA ASP A 50 1.21 -0.57 -2.12
C ASP A 50 0.31 0.54 -2.65
N TRP A 51 -0.94 0.21 -2.99
CA TRP A 51 -1.92 1.16 -3.47
C TRP A 51 -2.22 2.25 -2.42
N GLN A 52 -2.43 1.85 -1.16
CA GLN A 52 -2.64 2.78 -0.05
C GLN A 52 -1.45 3.73 0.14
N GLY A 53 -0.22 3.19 0.11
CA GLY A 53 0.99 4.00 0.22
C GLY A 53 1.15 5.05 -0.88
N ARG A 54 0.83 4.69 -2.13
CA ARG A 54 0.90 5.61 -3.28
C ARG A 54 -0.12 6.73 -3.16
N ILE A 55 -1.38 6.40 -2.84
CA ILE A 55 -2.42 7.42 -2.60
C ILE A 55 -2.02 8.35 -1.46
N ALA A 56 -1.47 7.79 -0.37
CA ALA A 56 -1.05 8.59 0.76
C ALA A 56 0.10 9.55 0.41
N LEU A 57 1.06 9.11 -0.41
CA LEU A 57 2.13 9.97 -0.93
C LEU A 57 1.62 11.07 -1.85
N ASP A 58 0.69 10.75 -2.75
CA ASP A 58 0.08 11.75 -3.64
C ASP A 58 -0.68 12.81 -2.85
N ARG A 59 -1.38 12.39 -1.79
CA ARG A 59 -2.05 13.31 -0.86
C ARG A 59 -1.03 14.18 -0.11
N MET A 60 -0.01 13.59 0.52
CA MET A 60 1.05 14.34 1.21
C MET A 60 1.71 15.36 0.29
N THR A 61 2.04 14.95 -0.93
CA THR A 61 2.68 15.83 -1.91
C THR A 61 1.77 17.00 -2.27
N ARG A 62 0.47 16.78 -2.42
CA ARG A 62 -0.51 17.85 -2.69
C ARG A 62 -0.62 18.83 -1.53
N ASP A 63 -0.75 18.31 -0.31
CA ASP A 63 -0.93 19.16 0.87
C ASP A 63 0.33 19.97 1.15
N ILE A 64 1.52 19.37 1.00
CA ILE A 64 2.81 20.06 1.16
C ILE A 64 3.01 21.13 0.07
N ARG A 65 2.54 20.92 -1.16
CA ARG A 65 2.56 21.99 -2.19
C ARG A 65 1.70 23.18 -1.79
N ALA A 66 0.61 22.94 -1.06
CA ALA A 66 -0.27 23.96 -0.53
C ALA A 66 0.20 24.52 0.83
N ALA A 67 1.33 24.06 1.37
CA ALA A 67 1.86 24.55 2.64
C ALA A 67 2.33 26.00 2.52
N THR A 68 1.90 26.85 3.44
CA THR A 68 2.30 28.26 3.55
C THR A 68 3.34 28.46 4.64
N ASN A 69 3.29 27.67 5.71
CA ASN A 69 4.24 27.73 6.81
C ASN A 69 4.47 26.34 7.42
N ILE A 70 5.72 25.97 7.69
CA ILE A 70 6.07 24.71 8.37
C ILE A 70 6.41 25.02 9.82
N THR A 71 5.64 24.46 10.75
CA THR A 71 5.84 24.63 12.20
C THR A 71 6.66 23.52 12.81
N THR A 72 6.59 22.30 12.25
CA THR A 72 7.39 21.14 12.67
C THR A 72 7.99 20.46 11.44
N ALA A 73 9.31 20.25 11.44
CA ALA A 73 10.07 19.61 10.38
C ALA A 73 11.04 18.57 10.99
N ASN A 74 10.47 17.46 11.47
CA ASN A 74 11.25 16.35 12.03
C ASN A 74 11.44 15.25 10.98
N ALA A 75 12.43 14.39 11.20
CA ALA A 75 12.68 13.29 10.28
C ALA A 75 11.45 12.36 10.09
N ASN A 76 10.61 12.19 11.10
CA ASN A 76 9.49 11.22 11.04
C ASN A 76 8.11 11.89 11.17
N SER A 77 8.07 13.22 11.20
CA SER A 77 6.83 13.99 11.36
C SER A 77 6.98 15.38 10.77
N ILE A 78 5.93 15.84 10.10
CA ILE A 78 5.84 17.19 9.56
C ILE A 78 4.50 17.80 9.96
N THR A 79 4.53 19.05 10.43
CA THR A 79 3.34 19.87 10.68
C THR A 79 3.48 21.18 9.94
N PHE A 80 2.42 21.56 9.23
CA PHE A 80 2.37 22.80 8.45
C PHE A 80 0.95 23.37 8.42
N THR A 81 0.87 24.64 8.08
CA THR A 81 -0.38 25.33 7.79
C THR A 81 -0.55 25.41 6.28
N ASN A 82 -1.76 25.13 5.77
CA ASN A 82 -2.07 25.24 4.35
C ASN A 82 -2.59 26.65 3.97
N THR A 83 -2.88 26.86 2.69
CA THR A 83 -3.47 28.12 2.17
C THR A 83 -4.85 28.45 2.75
N SER A 84 -5.54 27.49 3.35
CA SER A 84 -6.84 27.65 3.99
C SER A 84 -6.73 27.84 5.51
N GLU A 85 -5.52 28.12 6.02
CA GLU A 85 -5.22 28.30 7.45
C GLU A 85 -5.43 27.05 8.32
N GLU A 86 -5.57 25.87 7.71
CA GLU A 86 -5.71 24.61 8.43
C GLU A 86 -4.33 24.05 8.79
N VAL A 87 -4.18 23.61 10.04
CA VAL A 87 -2.99 22.90 10.52
C VAL A 87 -3.11 21.42 10.18
N ILE A 88 -2.18 20.94 9.38
CA ILE A 88 -2.09 19.55 8.95
C ILE A 88 -0.81 18.94 9.53
N THR A 89 -0.92 17.72 10.06
CA THR A 89 0.20 16.92 10.55
C THR A 89 0.22 15.56 9.88
N TYR A 90 1.42 15.15 9.47
CA TYR A 90 1.71 13.79 9.02
C TYR A 90 2.78 13.18 9.91
N ASN A 91 2.51 11.97 10.41
CA ASN A 91 3.44 11.25 11.27
C ASN A 91 3.23 9.74 11.18
N LEU A 92 4.23 9.00 11.64
CA LEU A 92 4.05 7.58 11.95
C LEU A 92 3.27 7.45 13.27
N GLY A 93 2.30 6.54 13.31
CA GLY A 93 1.42 6.36 14.46
C GLY A 93 0.51 5.14 14.34
N GLY A 94 -0.61 5.18 15.07
CA GLY A 94 -1.63 4.14 15.03
C GLY A 94 -1.20 2.83 15.71
N THR A 95 -1.78 1.70 15.28
CA THR A 95 -1.50 0.39 15.87
C THR A 95 -0.03 0.04 15.73
N ASN A 96 0.65 -0.21 16.87
CA ASN A 96 2.08 -0.54 16.95
C ASN A 96 3.01 0.48 16.26
N ASN A 97 2.56 1.72 16.04
CA ASN A 97 3.33 2.74 15.31
C ASN A 97 3.68 2.31 13.87
N THR A 98 2.76 1.61 13.20
CA THR A 98 2.96 1.05 11.84
C THR A 98 2.03 1.65 10.77
N GLN A 99 1.42 2.79 11.06
CA GLN A 99 0.49 3.45 10.15
C GLN A 99 0.97 4.87 9.87
N LEU A 100 0.81 5.31 8.62
CA LEU A 100 0.93 6.72 8.26
C LEU A 100 -0.37 7.41 8.66
N ILE A 101 -0.29 8.35 9.60
CA ILE A 101 -1.43 9.10 10.11
C ILE A 101 -1.48 10.47 9.45
N TYR A 102 -2.69 10.85 9.06
CA TYR A 102 -3.07 12.22 8.73
C TYR A 102 -3.87 12.79 9.88
N SER A 103 -3.47 13.98 10.34
CA SER A 103 -4.19 14.73 11.37
C SER A 103 -4.46 16.14 10.89
N SER A 104 -5.67 16.59 11.15
CA SER A 104 -6.17 17.96 10.96
C SER A 104 -6.80 18.43 12.28
N ALA A 105 -7.22 19.69 12.34
CA ALA A 105 -7.92 20.22 13.51
C ALA A 105 -9.21 19.45 13.87
N THR A 106 -9.87 18.81 12.89
CA THR A 106 -11.18 18.17 13.07
C THR A 106 -11.17 16.66 12.92
N SER A 107 -10.11 16.08 12.35
CA SER A 107 -10.06 14.65 12.03
C SER A 107 -8.64 14.10 12.09
N THR A 108 -8.52 12.90 12.63
CA THR A 108 -7.30 12.07 12.58
C THR A 108 -7.65 10.72 11.98
N GLN A 109 -6.91 10.28 10.96
CA GLN A 109 -7.19 9.04 10.25
C GLN A 109 -5.91 8.37 9.72
N PRO A 110 -5.83 7.03 9.72
CA PRO A 110 -4.77 6.32 9.04
C PRO A 110 -4.96 6.40 7.52
N LEU A 111 -3.88 6.73 6.80
CA LEU A 111 -3.88 6.77 5.32
C LEU A 111 -3.29 5.52 4.69
N ALA A 112 -2.30 4.90 5.35
CA ALA A 112 -1.67 3.68 4.90
C ALA A 112 -1.29 2.81 6.10
N ASN A 113 -1.48 1.50 5.95
CA ASN A 113 -1.08 0.50 6.93
C ASN A 113 0.27 -0.11 6.57
N ASN A 114 0.88 -0.81 7.54
CA ASN A 114 2.15 -1.51 7.36
C ASN A 114 3.30 -0.61 6.93
N VAL A 115 3.25 0.66 7.32
CA VAL A 115 4.33 1.62 7.14
C VAL A 115 5.32 1.41 8.28
N GLN A 116 6.51 0.90 7.96
CA GLN A 116 7.55 0.61 8.93
C GLN A 116 8.57 1.77 9.04
N GLY A 117 8.61 2.64 8.03
CA GLY A 117 9.45 3.83 8.03
C GLY A 117 8.78 5.00 7.31
N LEU A 118 8.91 6.19 7.90
CA LEU A 118 8.56 7.47 7.29
C LEU A 118 9.74 8.41 7.52
N THR A 119 10.27 8.97 6.44
CA THR A 119 11.40 9.89 6.51
C THR A 119 11.16 11.13 5.67
N PHE A 120 11.33 12.29 6.28
CA PHE A 120 11.35 13.60 5.67
C PHE A 120 12.78 14.14 5.70
N VAL A 121 13.22 14.67 4.56
CA VAL A 121 14.46 15.45 4.46
C VAL A 121 14.14 16.77 3.79
N TYR A 122 14.49 17.86 4.46
CA TYR A 122 14.19 19.23 4.06
C TYR A 122 15.44 19.86 3.44
N TYR A 123 15.29 20.59 2.35
CA TYR A 123 16.41 21.22 1.65
C TYR A 123 16.10 22.68 1.31
N GLY A 124 17.14 23.51 1.33
CA GLY A 124 17.11 24.88 0.84
C GLY A 124 17.20 24.96 -0.69
N PHE A 125 17.25 26.18 -1.22
CA PHE A 125 17.49 26.44 -2.65
C PHE A 125 18.86 25.90 -3.12
N ASP A 126 19.82 25.89 -2.22
CA ASP A 126 21.19 25.41 -2.40
C ASP A 126 21.32 23.88 -2.38
N GLY A 127 20.22 23.16 -2.11
CA GLY A 127 20.23 21.70 -1.98
C GLY A 127 20.86 21.19 -0.68
N VAL A 128 21.12 22.07 0.29
CA VAL A 128 21.64 21.70 1.62
C VAL A 128 20.48 21.38 2.54
N THR A 129 20.67 20.40 3.43
CA THR A 129 19.64 20.00 4.40
C THR A 129 19.35 21.13 5.39
N GLN A 130 18.07 21.37 5.66
CA GLN A 130 17.59 22.46 6.50
C GLN A 130 16.78 21.94 7.69
N ALA A 131 16.72 22.74 8.75
CA ALA A 131 15.84 22.53 9.91
C ALA A 131 14.64 23.49 9.87
N VAL A 132 13.69 23.31 10.80
CA VAL A 132 12.60 24.27 11.02
C VAL A 132 13.14 25.68 11.23
N GLY A 133 12.51 26.68 10.60
CA GLY A 133 12.88 28.09 10.74
C GLY A 133 13.85 28.60 9.69
N ASN A 134 14.44 27.72 8.87
CA ASN A 134 15.19 28.09 7.68
C ASN A 134 14.28 28.08 6.44
N SER A 135 14.66 28.77 5.36
CA SER A 135 13.89 28.83 4.11
C SER A 135 13.91 27.47 3.38
N ILE A 136 12.96 26.58 3.72
CA ILE A 136 12.78 25.26 3.11
C ILE A 136 12.17 25.42 1.71
N ARG A 137 12.75 24.75 0.70
CA ARG A 137 12.30 24.78 -0.71
C ARG A 137 11.92 23.40 -1.24
N TYR A 138 12.66 22.37 -0.87
CA TYR A 138 12.39 21.00 -1.31
C TYR A 138 12.23 20.09 -0.10
N ILE A 139 11.26 19.18 -0.18
CA ILE A 139 11.05 18.16 0.84
C ILE A 139 11.06 16.81 0.14
N THR A 140 11.97 15.94 0.55
CA THR A 140 11.98 14.55 0.11
C THR A 140 11.25 13.72 1.15
N ILE A 141 10.30 12.91 0.68
CA ILE A 141 9.50 12.00 1.49
C ILE A 141 9.86 10.59 1.07
N THR A 142 10.21 9.76 2.05
CA THR A 142 10.44 8.32 1.86
C THR A 142 9.51 7.55 2.76
N LEU A 143 8.72 6.66 2.15
CA LEU A 143 7.81 5.75 2.83
C LEU A 143 8.31 4.33 2.63
N ASN A 144 8.53 3.61 3.73
CA ASN A 144 8.87 2.19 3.73
C ASN A 144 7.65 1.39 4.18
N ILE A 145 7.13 0.57 3.27
CA ILE A 145 5.97 -0.30 3.48
C ILE A 145 6.48 -1.73 3.52
N VAL A 146 6.07 -2.48 4.54
CA VAL A 146 6.52 -3.86 4.75
C VAL A 146 5.32 -4.79 4.77
N ASN A 147 5.25 -5.71 3.82
CA ASN A 147 4.19 -6.71 3.78
C ASN A 147 4.81 -8.10 3.77
N GLN A 148 4.76 -8.77 4.94
CA GLN A 148 5.17 -10.15 5.31
C GLN A 148 6.44 -10.74 4.65
N ASN A 149 6.61 -10.64 3.33
CA ASN A 149 7.76 -11.12 2.56
C ASN A 149 8.43 -10.05 1.67
N ALA A 150 7.94 -8.80 1.63
CA ALA A 150 8.46 -7.77 0.74
C ALA A 150 8.48 -6.38 1.39
N ASN A 151 9.53 -5.61 1.06
CA ASN A 151 9.71 -4.23 1.48
C ASN A 151 9.65 -3.32 0.27
N PHE A 152 8.77 -2.32 0.30
CA PHE A 152 8.61 -1.33 -0.75
C PHE A 152 9.03 0.04 -0.23
N ASN A 153 10.00 0.66 -0.91
CA ASN A 153 10.42 2.02 -0.63
C ASN A 153 9.86 2.94 -1.70
N LEU A 154 8.89 3.76 -1.32
CA LEU A 154 8.34 4.81 -2.17
C LEU A 154 8.99 6.13 -1.80
N LYS A 155 9.63 6.77 -2.78
CA LYS A 155 10.32 8.05 -2.59
C LYS A 155 9.74 9.09 -3.53
N THR A 156 9.43 10.26 -3.00
CA THR A 156 9.00 11.42 -3.78
C THR A 156 9.69 12.68 -3.28
N ALA A 157 9.86 13.65 -4.17
CA ALA A 157 10.35 14.98 -3.82
C ALA A 157 9.30 16.01 -4.20
N VAL A 158 9.03 16.94 -3.30
CA VAL A 158 8.05 18.00 -3.47
C VAL A 158 8.70 19.35 -3.29
N TYR A 159 8.40 20.27 -4.20
CA TYR A 159 8.79 21.67 -4.07
C TYR A 159 7.68 22.44 -3.35
N ALA A 160 8.05 23.20 -2.33
CA ALA A 160 7.13 23.98 -1.51
C ALA A 160 7.02 25.40 -2.07
N TRP A 161 6.00 25.62 -2.92
CA TRP A 161 5.81 26.89 -3.66
C TRP A 161 5.45 28.07 -2.75
N ASN A 162 4.57 27.84 -1.77
CA ASN A 162 3.92 28.92 -1.02
C ASN A 162 4.61 29.25 0.30
N ILE A 163 5.73 28.60 0.62
CA ILE A 163 6.50 28.89 1.83
C ILE A 163 7.35 30.13 1.55
N ALA A 164 6.98 31.23 2.21
CA ALA A 164 7.78 32.46 2.20
C ALA A 164 9.14 32.14 2.84
N GLY A 165 10.21 32.51 2.14
CA GLY A 165 11.58 32.33 2.61
C GLY A 165 11.98 33.42 3.58
#